data_AF-X1SCF5-F1
#
_entry.id   AF-X1SCF5-F1
#
_cell.length_a   1.000
_cell.length_b   1.000
_cell.length_c   1.000
_cell.angle_alpha   90.00
_cell.angle_beta   90.00
_cell.angle_gamma   90.00
#
_symmetry.space_group_name_H-M   'P 1'
#
loop_
_entity.id
_entity.type
_entity.pdbx_description
1 polymer ?
#
loop_
_entity_poly.entity_id
_entity_poly.type
_entity_poly.pdbx_seq_one_letter_code
_entity_poly.pdbx_strand_id
1 'polypeptide(L)' 'MQAKYSGGTGEPNDPYQIAGANDMNEIGTHTEDWGSHFLLVNDINLAEYTGTEFNIIGPNAITPFTGVFDGNGHTISNFT' A
#
# COMPACT_ATOMS: atom_id res chain seq x y z
N MET A 1 14.46 8.72 13.02
CA MET A 1 13.83 7.42 12.79
C MET A 1 13.42 7.38 11.33
N GLN A 2 13.65 6.28 10.63
CA GLN A 2 13.23 6.13 9.24
C GLN A 2 11.74 5.76 9.23
N ALA A 3 10.95 6.35 8.34
CA ALA A 3 9.55 5.95 8.16
C ALA A 3 9.47 4.52 7.60
N LYS A 4 8.39 3.78 7.93
CA LYS A 4 8.17 2.40 7.45
C LYS A 4 7.96 2.39 5.93
N TYR A 5 7.05 3.24 5.45
CA TYR A 5 6.86 3.57 4.04
C TYR A 5 7.50 4.93 3.73
N SER A 6 6.93 5.72 2.82
CA SER A 6 7.39 7.07 2.54
C SER A 6 7.02 8.12 3.60
N GLY A 7 6.22 7.77 4.60
CA GLY A 7 5.82 8.67 5.68
C GLY A 7 4.55 8.22 6.39
N GLY A 8 4.11 9.03 7.36
CA GLY A 8 2.90 8.79 8.14
C GLY A 8 3.03 7.73 9.22
N THR A 9 2.00 7.64 10.05
CA THR A 9 1.88 6.70 11.17
C THR A 9 0.78 5.66 10.96
N GLY A 10 -0.05 5.81 9.93
CA GLY A 10 -1.17 4.93 9.63
C GLY A 10 -2.48 5.34 10.33
N GLU A 11 -2.45 6.42 11.11
CA GLU A 11 -3.62 6.99 11.77
C GLU A 11 -4.48 7.81 10.79
N PRO A 12 -5.79 8.00 11.07
CA PRO A 12 -6.69 8.72 10.16
C PRO A 12 -6.25 10.14 9.78
N ASN A 13 -5.57 10.84 10.71
CA ASN A 13 -5.06 12.20 10.51
C ASN A 13 -3.58 12.24 10.07
N ASP A 14 -2.93 11.09 9.96
CA ASP A 14 -1.55 10.94 9.53
C ASP A 14 -1.36 9.58 8.81
N PRO A 15 -2.04 9.38 7.66
CA PRO A 15 -2.05 8.12 6.95
C PRO A 15 -0.66 7.75 6.45
N TYR A 16 -0.37 6.46 6.34
CA TYR A 16 0.83 5.98 5.68
C TYR A 16 0.89 6.48 4.24
N GLN A 17 2.02 7.09 3.87
CA GLN A 17 2.22 7.65 2.54
C GLN A 17 2.84 6.60 1.62
N ILE A 18 2.19 6.35 0.49
CA ILE A 18 2.62 5.40 -0.53
C ILE A 18 3.08 6.21 -1.75
N ALA A 19 4.40 6.26 -1.96
CA ALA A 19 5.01 7.13 -2.96
C ALA A 19 5.64 6.37 -4.14
N GLY A 20 5.73 5.05 -4.06
CA GLY A 20 6.33 4.20 -5.09
C GLY A 20 5.85 2.76 -5.03
N ALA A 21 6.28 1.99 -6.03
CA ALA A 21 5.91 0.58 -6.19
C ALA A 21 6.42 -0.29 -5.03
N ASN A 22 7.62 -0.01 -4.51
CA ASN A 22 8.15 -0.69 -3.32
C ASN A 22 7.24 -0.51 -2.10
N ASP A 23 6.84 0.72 -1.77
CA ASP A 23 5.93 1.00 -0.65
C ASP A 23 4.63 0.19 -0.82
N MET A 24 4.06 0.20 -2.02
CA MET A 24 2.82 -0.51 -2.34
C MET A 24 2.96 -2.03 -2.15
N ASN A 25 4.08 -2.60 -2.57
CA ASN A 25 4.39 -4.02 -2.39
C ASN A 25 4.70 -4.39 -0.93
N GLU A 26 5.30 -3.48 -0.19
CA GLU A 26 5.66 -3.66 1.22
C GLU A 26 4.44 -3.72 2.15
N ILE A 27 3.31 -3.10 1.79
CA ILE A 27 2.06 -3.27 2.54
C ILE A 27 1.67 -4.76 2.59
N GLY A 28 1.85 -5.49 1.48
CA GLY A 28 1.52 -6.90 1.40
C GLY A 28 2.32 -7.80 2.34
N THR A 29 3.47 -7.34 2.85
CA THR A 29 4.29 -8.09 3.82
C THR A 29 3.96 -7.76 5.28
N HIS A 30 3.11 -6.76 5.53
CA HIS A 30 2.81 -6.22 6.86
C HIS A 30 1.32 -6.29 7.16
N THR A 31 0.83 -7.50 7.49
CA THR A 31 -0.59 -7.73 7.77
C THR A 31 -1.10 -6.95 8.98
N GLU A 32 -0.21 -6.58 9.90
CA GLU A 32 -0.53 -5.73 11.04
C GLU A 32 -0.98 -4.32 10.65
N ASP A 33 -0.61 -3.84 9.45
CA ASP A 33 -1.00 -2.52 8.97
C ASP A 33 -2.32 -2.55 8.16
N TRP A 34 -2.88 -3.71 7.84
CA TRP A 34 -4.01 -3.83 6.92
C TRP A 34 -5.33 -3.24 7.44
N GLY A 35 -5.36 -2.80 8.70
CA GLY A 35 -6.45 -2.00 9.30
C GLY A 35 -6.17 -0.49 9.36
N SER A 36 -5.03 -0.03 8.84
CA SER A 36 -4.57 1.37 8.92
C SER A 36 -5.10 2.24 7.79
N HIS A 37 -4.76 3.52 7.82
CA HIS A 37 -5.04 4.47 6.76
C HIS A 37 -3.82 4.65 5.85
N PHE A 38 -4.04 4.57 4.55
CA PHE A 38 -3.05 4.73 3.50
C PHE A 38 -3.48 5.83 2.53
N LEU A 39 -2.51 6.58 2.03
CA LEU A 39 -2.70 7.68 1.09
C LEU A 39 -1.67 7.57 -0.03
N LEU A 40 -2.12 7.54 -1.28
CA LEU A 40 -1.23 7.73 -2.41
C LEU A 40 -0.75 9.19 -2.45
N VAL A 41 0.56 9.40 -2.57
CA VAL A 41 1.16 10.72 -2.74
C VAL A 41 1.81 10.91 -4.10
N ASN A 42 1.86 9.85 -4.92
CA ASN A 42 2.32 9.83 -6.30
C ASN A 42 1.53 8.80 -7.11
N ASP A 43 1.61 8.91 -8.44
CA ASP A 43 1.24 7.80 -9.32
C ASP A 43 2.19 6.61 -9.12
N ILE A 44 1.64 5.40 -9.07
CA ILE A 44 2.36 4.16 -8.85
C ILE A 44 2.35 3.32 -10.13
N ASN A 45 3.53 2.83 -10.51
CA ASN A 45 3.70 1.93 -11.64
C ASN A 45 4.23 0.58 -11.14
N LEU A 46 3.44 -0.49 -11.25
CA LEU A 46 3.79 -1.82 -10.76
C LEU A 46 4.45 -2.70 -11.83
N ALA A 47 4.89 -2.14 -12.98
CA ALA A 47 5.49 -2.90 -14.07
C ALA A 47 6.77 -3.67 -13.70
N GLU A 48 7.40 -3.35 -12.57
CA GLU A 48 8.56 -4.10 -12.06
C GLU A 48 8.19 -5.43 -11.41
N TYR A 49 6.92 -5.61 -11.00
CA TYR A 49 6.43 -6.85 -10.41
C TYR A 49 5.72 -7.68 -11.46
N THR A 50 6.17 -8.92 -11.64
CA THR A 50 5.62 -9.85 -12.63
C THR A 50 5.11 -11.12 -11.97
N GLY A 51 4.01 -11.69 -12.50
CA GLY A 51 3.46 -12.95 -12.00
C GLY A 51 3.07 -12.88 -10.52
N THR A 52 3.78 -13.62 -9.67
CA THR A 52 3.52 -13.70 -8.21
C THR A 52 4.51 -12.92 -7.37
N GLU A 53 5.29 -12.01 -7.96
CA GLU A 53 6.30 -11.22 -7.26
C GLU A 53 5.68 -10.12 -6.38
N PHE A 54 4.45 -9.70 -6.69
CA PHE A 54 3.72 -8.73 -5.89
C PHE A 54 3.04 -9.38 -4.68
N ASN A 55 3.25 -8.83 -3.48
CA ASN A 55 2.62 -9.28 -2.26
C ASN A 55 1.18 -8.76 -2.19
N ILE A 56 0.22 -9.66 -2.38
CA ILE A 56 -1.20 -9.32 -2.39
C ILE A 56 -1.67 -8.92 -0.98
N ILE A 57 -2.35 -7.77 -0.91
CA ILE A 57 -3.02 -7.27 0.30
C ILE A 57 -4.43 -7.86 0.34
N GLY A 58 -4.84 -8.37 1.50
CA GLY A 58 -6.20 -8.89 1.67
C GLY A 58 -6.56 -10.09 0.77
N PRO A 59 -5.72 -11.14 0.64
CA PRO A 59 -5.85 -12.13 -0.43
C PRO A 59 -7.10 -13.02 -0.33
N ASN A 60 -7.82 -13.03 0.80
CA ASN A 60 -9.02 -13.82 0.99
C ASN A 60 -9.84 -13.30 2.19
N ALA A 61 -11.03 -13.88 2.40
CA ALA A 61 -11.93 -13.49 3.48
C ALA A 61 -11.43 -13.82 4.91
N ILE A 62 -10.43 -14.70 5.05
CA ILE A 62 -9.82 -15.06 6.35
C ILE A 62 -8.76 -14.02 6.74
N THR A 63 -8.05 -13.48 5.74
CA THR A 63 -7.05 -12.42 5.90
C THR A 63 -7.46 -11.21 5.05
N PRO A 64 -8.53 -10.48 5.42
CA PRO A 64 -9.02 -9.36 4.65
C PRO A 64 -8.19 -8.10 4.88
N PHE A 65 -8.23 -7.17 3.92
CA PHE A 65 -7.90 -5.76 4.17
C PHE A 65 -9.12 -5.08 4.80
N THR A 66 -8.90 -4.31 5.87
CA THR A 66 -9.98 -3.65 6.63
C THR A 66 -9.76 -2.15 6.82
N GLY A 67 -8.64 -1.63 6.33
CA GLY A 67 -8.25 -0.24 6.44
C GLY A 67 -8.89 0.67 5.40
N VAL A 68 -8.37 1.89 5.32
CA VAL A 68 -8.74 2.89 4.32
C VAL A 68 -7.58 3.07 3.37
N PHE A 69 -7.84 2.96 2.07
CA PHE A 69 -6.86 3.23 1.04
C PHE A 69 -7.37 4.39 0.17
N ASP A 70 -6.84 5.58 0.41
CA ASP A 70 -7.20 6.78 -0.34
C ASP A 70 -6.26 6.98 -1.54
N GLY A 71 -6.83 6.91 -2.74
CA GLY A 71 -6.09 7.10 -3.98
C GLY A 71 -5.68 8.56 -4.22
N ASN A 72 -6.28 9.54 -3.54
CA ASN A 72 -5.93 10.96 -3.63
C ASN A 72 -5.82 11.53 -5.07
N GLY A 73 -6.59 10.97 -6.00
CA GLY A 73 -6.52 11.34 -7.42
C GLY A 73 -5.34 10.77 -8.22
N HIS A 74 -4.50 9.93 -7.61
CA HIS A 74 -3.41 9.22 -8.26
C HIS A 74 -3.83 7.86 -8.81
N THR A 75 -2.98 7.31 -9.68
CA THR A 75 -3.20 6.03 -10.36
C THR A 75 -2.27 4.95 -9.84
N ILE A 76 -2.75 3.70 -9.90
CA ILE A 76 -1.92 2.50 -9.82
C ILE A 76 -2.04 1.84 -11.20
N SER A 77 -0.91 1.65 -11.88
CA SER A 77 -0.86 1.22 -13.27
C SER A 77 0.00 -0.04 -13.44
N ASN A 78 -0.22 -0.73 -14.56
CA ASN A 78 0.55 -1.91 -15.00
C ASN A 78 0.58 -3.06 -13.97
N PHE A 79 -0.56 -3.31 -13.32
CA PHE A 79 -0.75 -4.49 -12.47
C PHE A 79 -1.35 -5.63 -13.31
N THR A 80 -0.62 -6.74 -13.49
CA THR A 80 -0.98 -7.85 -14.40
C THR A 80 -0.74 -9.22 -13.81
#